data_AF-A0A967VMS8-F1
#
_entry.id   AF-A0A967VMS8-F1
#
_cell.length_a   1.000
_cell.length_b   1.000
_cell.length_c   1.000
_cell.angle_alpha   90.00
_cell.angle_beta   90.00
_cell.angle_gamma   90.00
#
_symmetry.space_group_name_H-M   'P 1'
#
loop_
_entity.id
_entity.type
_entity.pdbx_description
1 polymer ?
#
loop_
_entity_poly.entity_id
_entity_poly.type
_entity_poly.pdbx_seq_one_letter_code
_entity_poly.pdbx_strand_id
1 'polypeptide(L)'
;MSSLVAPAAVRAAAEGLRGVAVRTPLLPAAWLEETLGTPVFLKCESFQPIGAFKLRGAYTMVARLDEAERARGVVTYSSGNHAQAVAFAARAFGIDAVIVMPENAPRIKVEGTKRLGAEVIEEGTTSLARRERAEEVQRERGLTMVPPFDHPDIIAGQGTVGLEILEDWPEVGTIVVPIGGGGLISGIAALARRERPDVRIVGVEPAGAPAMRRSLDADRIITLDRIDSIADGLVPVRPGDLTFAHTRELVDDVVLVEDDAIRAAAGRLLIRGKLLV
;
A
#
# COMPACT_ATOMS: atom_id res chain seq x y z
N MET A 1 -5.54 13.26 -22.00
CA MET A 1 -6.38 12.42 -21.10
C MET A 1 -5.58 12.26 -19.81
N SER A 2 -6.17 12.55 -18.65
CA SER A 2 -5.45 12.43 -17.37
C SER A 2 -5.01 10.98 -17.17
N SER A 3 -3.75 10.75 -16.82
CA SER A 3 -3.18 9.42 -16.58
C SER A 3 -3.65 8.82 -15.25
N LEU A 4 -4.50 9.52 -14.50
CA LEU A 4 -4.98 9.12 -13.19
C LEU A 4 -6.01 7.99 -13.26
N VAL A 5 -6.03 7.16 -12.23
CA VAL A 5 -7.00 6.08 -12.06
C VAL A 5 -8.39 6.69 -11.86
N ALA A 6 -9.38 6.20 -12.62
CA ALA A 6 -10.74 6.68 -12.52
C ALA A 6 -11.50 6.01 -11.35
N PRO A 7 -12.49 6.70 -10.74
CA PRO A 7 -13.39 6.12 -9.74
C PRO A 7 -14.02 4.79 -10.16
N ALA A 8 -14.39 4.65 -11.43
CA ALA A 8 -14.96 3.43 -11.98
C ALA A 8 -14.01 2.23 -11.87
N ALA A 9 -12.70 2.44 -12.00
CA ALA A 9 -11.70 1.38 -11.84
C ALA A 9 -11.61 0.89 -10.39
N VAL A 10 -11.76 1.81 -9.42
CA VAL A 10 -11.83 1.49 -7.98
C VAL A 10 -13.10 0.69 -7.66
N ARG A 11 -14.25 1.11 -8.20
CA ARG A 11 -15.51 0.37 -8.04
C ARG A 11 -15.43 -1.03 -8.65
N ALA A 12 -14.89 -1.16 -9.85
CA ALA A 12 -14.65 -2.47 -10.46
C ALA A 12 -13.69 -3.34 -9.64
N ALA A 13 -12.66 -2.75 -9.01
CA ALA A 13 -11.79 -3.46 -8.09
C ALA A 13 -12.55 -3.92 -6.82
N ALA A 14 -13.44 -3.09 -6.28
CA ALA A 14 -14.27 -3.45 -5.11
C ALA A 14 -15.18 -4.64 -5.41
N GLU A 15 -15.79 -4.69 -6.59
CA GLU A 15 -16.58 -5.84 -7.04
C GLU A 15 -15.74 -7.13 -7.09
N GLY A 16 -14.55 -7.05 -7.70
CA GLY A 16 -13.63 -8.20 -7.81
C GLY A 16 -13.03 -8.67 -6.48
N LEU A 17 -13.04 -7.83 -5.45
CA LEU A 17 -12.53 -8.14 -4.11
C LEU A 17 -13.60 -8.74 -3.18
N ARG A 18 -14.86 -8.82 -3.59
CA ARG A 18 -15.92 -9.45 -2.78
C ARG A 18 -15.60 -10.91 -2.50
N GLY A 19 -15.64 -11.28 -1.22
CA GLY A 19 -15.29 -12.63 -0.76
C GLY A 19 -13.78 -12.90 -0.67
N VAL A 20 -12.95 -11.91 -1.01
CA VAL A 20 -11.48 -12.02 -0.97
C VAL A 20 -10.92 -11.08 0.08
N ALA A 21 -11.16 -9.77 -0.09
CA ALA A 21 -10.86 -8.78 0.93
C ALA A 21 -12.02 -8.72 1.92
N VAL A 22 -11.70 -8.67 3.21
CA VAL A 22 -12.69 -8.36 4.23
C VAL A 22 -12.94 -6.85 4.21
N ARG A 23 -14.20 -6.44 4.38
CA ARG A 23 -14.54 -5.06 4.72
C ARG A 23 -14.08 -4.81 6.15
N THR A 24 -12.94 -4.14 6.31
CA THR A 24 -12.31 -3.96 7.63
C THR A 24 -13.13 -2.98 8.47
N PRO A 25 -13.13 -3.09 9.80
CA PRO A 25 -13.95 -2.20 10.62
C PRO A 25 -13.41 -0.77 10.62
N LEU A 26 -14.33 0.19 10.72
CA LEU A 26 -14.07 1.59 11.01
C LEU A 26 -14.37 1.85 12.49
N LEU A 27 -13.33 1.78 13.33
CA LEU A 27 -13.47 1.79 14.80
C LEU A 27 -13.39 3.22 15.37
N PRO A 28 -14.33 3.66 16.22
CA PRO A 28 -14.21 4.95 16.89
C PRO A 28 -13.02 4.95 17.86
N ALA A 29 -12.27 6.04 17.87
CA ALA A 29 -11.13 6.28 18.75
C ALA A 29 -11.47 7.40 19.75
N ALA A 30 -12.34 7.12 20.72
CA ALA A 30 -12.81 8.09 21.71
C ALA A 30 -11.66 8.86 22.42
N TRP A 31 -10.54 8.18 22.67
CA TRP A 31 -9.36 8.80 23.28
C TRP A 31 -8.67 9.87 22.40
N LEU A 32 -8.81 9.78 21.08
CA LEU A 32 -8.37 10.84 20.15
C LEU A 32 -9.41 11.94 20.05
N GLU A 33 -10.70 11.59 20.06
CA GLU A 33 -11.79 12.56 20.05
C GLU A 33 -11.76 13.48 21.27
N GLU A 34 -11.54 12.93 22.47
CA GLU A 34 -11.34 13.71 23.71
C GLU A 34 -10.18 14.70 23.60
N THR A 35 -9.13 14.34 22.84
CA THR A 35 -7.93 15.16 22.67
C THR A 35 -8.12 16.23 21.60
N LEU A 36 -8.82 15.91 20.51
CA LEU A 36 -8.92 16.73 19.31
C LEU A 36 -10.24 17.52 19.23
N GLY A 37 -11.23 17.21 20.08
CA GLY A 37 -12.55 17.83 20.07
C GLY A 37 -13.39 17.50 18.83
N THR A 38 -13.05 16.45 18.10
CA THR A 38 -13.75 16.00 16.89
C THR A 38 -13.74 14.48 16.78
N PRO A 39 -14.79 13.84 16.23
CA PRO A 39 -14.81 12.40 16.06
C PRO A 39 -13.62 11.89 15.23
N VAL A 40 -13.00 10.82 15.71
CA VAL A 40 -11.89 10.14 15.02
C VAL A 40 -12.19 8.66 14.90
N PHE A 41 -11.98 8.12 13.71
CA PHE A 41 -12.17 6.70 13.42
C PHE A 41 -10.91 6.09 12.81
N LEU A 42 -10.70 4.80 13.08
CA LEU A 42 -9.57 4.01 12.61
C LEU A 42 -10.06 2.97 11.60
N LYS A 43 -9.65 3.10 10.32
CA LYS A 43 -9.89 2.07 9.31
C LYS A 43 -8.85 0.96 9.46
N CYS A 44 -9.25 -0.17 10.04
CA CYS A 44 -8.32 -1.17 10.57
C CYS A 44 -7.85 -2.18 9.51
N GLU A 45 -7.06 -1.72 8.54
CA GLU A 45 -6.50 -2.59 7.49
C GLU A 45 -5.50 -3.64 8.00
N SER A 46 -5.10 -3.59 9.28
CA SER A 46 -4.36 -4.68 9.95
C SER A 46 -5.21 -5.95 10.14
N PHE A 47 -6.53 -5.88 9.97
CA PHE A 47 -7.43 -7.03 10.04
C PHE A 47 -7.69 -7.70 8.68
N GLN A 48 -7.08 -7.20 7.60
CA GLN A 48 -7.10 -7.87 6.31
C GLN A 48 -6.40 -9.25 6.42
N PRO A 49 -6.72 -10.30 5.63
CA PRO A 49 -6.16 -11.65 5.79
C PRO A 49 -4.64 -11.75 5.82
N ILE A 50 -3.92 -10.83 5.16
CA ILE A 50 -2.45 -10.76 5.18
C ILE A 50 -1.90 -9.75 6.20
N GLY A 51 -2.77 -9.17 7.03
CA GLY A 51 -2.43 -8.16 8.04
C GLY A 51 -2.21 -6.74 7.49
N ALA A 52 -2.55 -6.47 6.23
CA ALA A 52 -2.41 -5.15 5.62
C ALA A 52 -3.29 -4.96 4.36
N PHE A 53 -3.52 -3.70 4.01
CA PHE A 53 -4.27 -3.29 2.81
C PHE A 53 -3.70 -3.80 1.49
N LYS A 54 -2.42 -4.18 1.45
CA LYS A 54 -1.69 -4.57 0.23
C LYS A 54 -2.36 -5.71 -0.54
N LEU A 55 -3.13 -6.57 0.15
CA LEU A 55 -3.96 -7.59 -0.48
C LEU A 55 -4.82 -7.04 -1.62
N ARG A 56 -5.46 -5.88 -1.38
CA ARG A 56 -6.48 -5.33 -2.27
C ARG A 56 -5.92 -5.04 -3.65
N GLY A 57 -4.84 -4.26 -3.72
CA GLY A 57 -4.18 -3.97 -5.00
C GLY A 57 -3.52 -5.20 -5.62
N ALA A 58 -2.75 -6.00 -4.85
CA ALA A 58 -2.06 -7.16 -5.39
C ALA A 58 -3.04 -8.15 -6.03
N TYR A 59 -4.13 -8.48 -5.33
CA TYR A 59 -5.17 -9.35 -5.87
C TYR A 59 -5.84 -8.74 -7.10
N THR A 60 -6.16 -7.44 -7.07
CA THR A 60 -6.79 -6.76 -8.21
C THR A 60 -5.93 -6.82 -9.46
N MET A 61 -4.61 -6.60 -9.34
CA MET A 61 -3.69 -6.71 -10.47
C MET A 61 -3.60 -8.14 -10.99
N VAL A 62 -3.38 -9.13 -10.13
CA VAL A 62 -3.29 -10.54 -10.56
C VAL A 62 -4.59 -11.03 -11.19
N ALA A 63 -5.74 -10.61 -10.66
CA ALA A 63 -7.06 -10.94 -11.21
C ALA A 63 -7.31 -10.36 -12.61
N ARG A 64 -6.58 -9.30 -12.99
CA ARG A 64 -6.71 -8.61 -14.28
C ARG A 64 -5.67 -9.02 -15.32
N LEU A 65 -4.67 -9.82 -14.94
CA LEU A 65 -3.75 -10.43 -15.91
C LEU A 65 -4.52 -11.28 -16.92
N ASP A 66 -4.08 -11.27 -18.17
CA ASP A 66 -4.64 -12.19 -19.16
C ASP A 66 -4.29 -13.65 -18.84
N GLU A 67 -4.93 -14.60 -19.52
CA GLU A 67 -4.73 -16.03 -19.25
C GLU A 67 -3.27 -16.46 -19.47
N ALA A 68 -2.59 -15.90 -20.48
CA ALA A 68 -1.21 -16.25 -20.81
C ALA A 68 -0.23 -15.67 -19.79
N GLU A 69 -0.40 -14.42 -19.39
CA GLU A 69 0.36 -13.76 -18.32
C GLU A 69 0.20 -14.48 -16.99
N ARG A 70 -1.05 -14.83 -16.65
CA ARG A 70 -1.37 -15.54 -15.42
C ARG A 70 -0.76 -16.93 -15.42
N ALA A 71 -0.87 -17.68 -16.51
CA ALA A 71 -0.30 -19.03 -16.64
C ALA A 71 1.24 -19.04 -16.53
N ARG A 72 1.92 -17.96 -16.92
CA ARG A 72 3.38 -17.83 -16.73
C ARG A 72 3.77 -17.62 -15.26
N GLY A 73 2.85 -17.11 -14.43
CA GLY A 73 3.13 -16.77 -13.03
C GLY A 73 3.64 -15.35 -12.84
N VAL A 74 3.86 -14.98 -11.57
CA VAL A 74 4.17 -13.61 -11.16
C VAL A 74 5.48 -13.51 -10.38
N VAL A 75 6.08 -12.33 -10.41
CA VAL A 75 7.28 -12.00 -9.62
C VAL A 75 7.11 -10.65 -8.92
N THR A 76 7.65 -10.53 -7.71
CA THR A 76 7.81 -9.23 -7.04
C THR A 76 9.05 -9.21 -6.16
N TYR A 77 9.47 -8.02 -5.76
CA TYR A 77 10.47 -7.79 -4.72
C TYR A 77 9.81 -7.16 -3.49
N SER A 78 9.91 -7.80 -2.32
CA SER A 78 9.42 -7.26 -1.05
C SER A 78 9.80 -8.19 0.11
N SER A 79 10.12 -7.64 1.28
CA SER A 79 10.34 -8.40 2.51
C SER A 79 9.12 -8.48 3.44
N GLY A 80 8.02 -7.79 3.13
CA GLY A 80 6.90 -7.58 4.06
C GLY A 80 5.53 -7.74 3.42
N ASN A 81 4.64 -6.77 3.67
CA ASN A 81 3.21 -6.86 3.35
C ASN A 81 2.92 -7.14 1.87
N HIS A 82 3.71 -6.58 0.95
CA HIS A 82 3.51 -6.80 -0.48
C HIS A 82 3.86 -8.23 -0.92
N ALA A 83 4.88 -8.84 -0.31
CA ALA A 83 5.24 -10.24 -0.60
C ALA A 83 4.10 -11.19 -0.23
N GLN A 84 3.53 -11.01 0.96
CA GLN A 84 2.39 -11.82 1.41
C GLN A 84 1.15 -11.58 0.55
N ALA A 85 0.90 -10.34 0.13
CA ALA A 85 -0.22 -10.00 -0.73
C ALA A 85 -0.12 -10.66 -2.12
N VAL A 86 1.06 -10.64 -2.74
CA VAL A 86 1.29 -11.30 -4.05
C VAL A 86 1.24 -12.82 -3.91
N ALA A 87 1.86 -13.39 -2.89
CA ALA A 87 1.80 -14.84 -2.64
C ALA A 87 0.35 -15.31 -2.37
N PHE A 88 -0.43 -14.53 -1.60
CA PHE A 88 -1.85 -14.81 -1.39
C PHE A 88 -2.63 -14.78 -2.71
N ALA A 89 -2.44 -13.74 -3.53
CA ALA A 89 -3.13 -13.61 -4.80
C ALA A 89 -2.78 -14.76 -5.76
N ALA A 90 -1.50 -15.08 -5.90
CA ALA A 90 -1.04 -16.17 -6.75
C ALA A 90 -1.64 -17.52 -6.33
N ARG A 91 -1.66 -17.82 -5.03
CA ARG A 91 -2.31 -19.01 -4.49
C ARG A 91 -3.81 -19.05 -4.81
N ALA A 92 -4.51 -17.93 -4.68
CA ALA A 92 -5.94 -17.86 -4.96
C ALA A 92 -6.28 -18.15 -6.44
N PHE A 93 -5.35 -17.87 -7.35
CA PHE A 93 -5.48 -18.17 -8.78
C PHE A 93 -4.77 -19.46 -9.21
N GLY A 94 -4.14 -20.19 -8.29
CA GLY A 94 -3.43 -21.43 -8.61
C GLY A 94 -2.22 -21.23 -9.52
N ILE A 95 -1.52 -20.10 -9.39
CA ILE A 95 -0.34 -19.78 -10.23
C ILE A 95 0.92 -19.64 -9.39
N ASP A 96 2.06 -19.76 -10.07
CA ASP A 96 3.36 -19.63 -9.44
C ASP A 96 3.66 -18.17 -9.07
N ALA A 97 4.29 -17.98 -7.91
CA ALA A 97 4.80 -16.69 -7.46
C ALA A 97 6.26 -16.81 -7.02
N VAL A 98 7.10 -15.93 -7.55
CA VAL A 98 8.47 -15.74 -7.11
C VAL A 98 8.61 -14.42 -6.34
N ILE A 99 9.13 -14.49 -5.12
CA ILE A 99 9.29 -13.34 -4.23
C ILE A 99 10.77 -13.14 -3.94
N VAL A 100 11.31 -12.01 -4.37
CA VAL A 100 12.68 -11.62 -4.04
C VAL A 100 12.70 -10.88 -2.70
N MET A 101 13.32 -11.50 -1.70
CA MET A 101 13.46 -11.01 -0.33
C MET A 101 14.93 -10.70 -0.04
N PRO A 102 15.26 -9.81 0.92
CA PRO A 102 16.63 -9.54 1.30
C PRO A 102 17.15 -10.69 2.17
N GLU A 103 18.46 -10.95 2.11
CA GLU A 103 19.14 -12.01 2.87
C GLU A 103 19.00 -11.83 4.39
N ASN A 104 18.78 -10.59 4.85
CA ASN A 104 18.56 -10.27 6.26
C ASN A 104 17.08 -10.21 6.66
N ALA A 105 16.15 -10.68 5.81
CA ALA A 105 14.74 -10.72 6.15
C ALA A 105 14.49 -11.59 7.39
N PRO A 106 13.65 -11.15 8.35
CA PRO A 106 13.27 -11.99 9.48
C PRO A 106 12.72 -13.34 9.01
N ARG A 107 13.26 -14.46 9.53
CA ARG A 107 12.88 -15.82 9.09
C ARG A 107 11.37 -16.08 9.15
N ILE A 108 10.67 -15.50 10.12
CA ILE A 108 9.21 -15.60 10.21
C ILE A 108 8.47 -15.04 8.97
N LYS A 109 9.00 -13.97 8.35
CA LYS A 109 8.43 -13.37 7.13
C LYS A 109 8.74 -14.23 5.90
N VAL A 110 9.95 -14.81 5.82
CA VAL A 110 10.34 -15.76 4.76
C VAL A 110 9.46 -17.00 4.79
N GLU A 111 9.34 -17.63 5.95
CA GLU A 111 8.52 -18.83 6.12
C GLU A 111 7.02 -18.55 5.96
N GLY A 112 6.55 -17.37 6.34
CA GLY A 112 5.18 -16.93 6.05
C GLY A 112 4.89 -16.87 4.54
N THR A 113 5.84 -16.38 3.76
CA THR A 113 5.73 -16.30 2.30
C THR A 113 5.76 -17.69 1.66
N LYS A 114 6.66 -18.57 2.10
CA LYS A 114 6.72 -19.97 1.63
C LYS A 114 5.46 -20.76 1.99
N ARG A 115 4.87 -20.55 3.17
CA ARG A 115 3.59 -21.19 3.57
C ARG A 115 2.42 -20.80 2.67
N LEU A 116 2.50 -19.68 1.97
CA LEU A 116 1.52 -19.28 0.96
C LEU A 116 1.77 -19.93 -0.40
N GLY A 117 2.83 -20.75 -0.56
CA GLY A 117 3.14 -21.48 -1.78
C GLY A 117 4.10 -20.75 -2.74
N ALA A 118 4.66 -19.61 -2.33
CA ALA A 118 5.57 -18.85 -3.17
C ALA A 118 7.03 -19.35 -3.06
N GLU A 119 7.75 -19.33 -4.19
CA GLU A 119 9.20 -19.46 -4.24
C GLU A 119 9.82 -18.18 -3.66
N VAL A 120 10.80 -18.32 -2.77
CA VAL A 120 11.54 -17.18 -2.21
C VAL A 120 12.97 -17.23 -2.71
N ILE A 121 13.41 -16.13 -3.34
CA ILE A 121 14.80 -15.88 -3.71
C ILE A 121 15.34 -14.83 -2.73
N GLU A 122 16.37 -15.18 -1.97
CA GLU A 122 17.07 -14.24 -1.09
C GLU A 122 18.17 -13.53 -1.90
N GLU A 123 18.15 -12.19 -1.95
CA GLU A 123 19.11 -11.38 -2.70
C GLU A 123 19.44 -10.08 -1.96
N GLY A 124 20.72 -9.92 -1.62
CA GLY A 124 21.27 -8.68 -1.09
C GLY A 124 20.54 -8.14 0.14
N THR A 125 20.82 -6.88 0.48
CA THR A 125 20.21 -6.21 1.65
C THR A 125 19.48 -4.92 1.29
N THR A 126 19.60 -4.46 0.04
CA THR A 126 19.00 -3.20 -0.42
C THR A 126 17.74 -3.45 -1.24
N SER A 127 16.86 -2.45 -1.33
CA SER A 127 15.70 -2.51 -2.22
C SER A 127 16.09 -2.52 -3.70
N LEU A 128 17.22 -1.89 -4.06
CA LEU A 128 17.71 -1.84 -5.43
C LEU A 128 18.15 -3.23 -5.90
N ALA A 129 19.00 -3.92 -5.14
CA ALA A 129 19.48 -5.26 -5.49
C ALA A 129 18.32 -6.26 -5.69
N ARG A 130 17.32 -6.23 -4.80
CA ARG A 130 16.12 -7.06 -4.92
C ARG A 130 15.29 -6.76 -6.16
N ARG A 131 15.16 -5.46 -6.51
CA ARG A 131 14.44 -5.05 -7.72
C ARG A 131 15.17 -5.55 -8.97
N GLU A 132 16.47 -5.31 -9.06
CA GLU A 132 17.30 -5.75 -10.19
C GLU A 132 17.21 -7.27 -10.37
N ARG A 133 17.30 -8.03 -9.26
CA ARG A 133 17.15 -9.48 -9.32
C ARG A 133 15.74 -9.93 -9.70
N ALA A 134 14.70 -9.25 -9.24
CA ALA A 134 13.33 -9.54 -9.66
C ALA A 134 13.13 -9.26 -11.16
N GLU A 135 13.73 -8.20 -11.70
CA GLU A 135 13.70 -7.87 -13.14
C GLU A 135 14.51 -8.87 -13.99
N GLU A 136 15.61 -9.41 -13.46
CA GLU A 136 16.33 -10.53 -14.09
C GLU A 136 15.46 -11.79 -14.16
N VAL A 137 14.93 -12.23 -13.02
CA VAL A 137 14.06 -13.42 -12.93
C VAL A 137 12.82 -13.27 -13.81
N GLN A 138 12.25 -12.06 -13.86
CA GLN A 138 11.16 -11.72 -14.77
C GLN A 138 11.52 -12.02 -16.23
N ARG A 139 12.68 -11.55 -16.70
CA ARG A 139 13.15 -11.74 -18.08
C ARG A 139 13.51 -13.20 -18.37
N GLU A 140 14.17 -13.88 -17.43
CA GLU A 140 14.63 -15.26 -17.58
C GLU A 140 13.46 -16.25 -17.67
N ARG A 141 12.42 -16.05 -16.86
CA ARG A 141 11.30 -16.98 -16.71
C ARG A 141 10.00 -16.51 -17.39
N GLY A 142 9.98 -15.30 -17.94
CA GLY A 142 8.79 -14.71 -18.57
C GLY A 142 7.66 -14.39 -17.59
N LEU A 143 7.97 -14.21 -16.30
CA LEU A 143 6.98 -13.89 -15.26
C LEU A 143 6.44 -12.47 -15.42
N THR A 144 5.29 -12.21 -14.82
CA THR A 144 4.72 -10.86 -14.76
C THR A 144 5.12 -10.15 -13.46
N MET A 145 5.76 -8.98 -13.56
CA MET A 145 6.10 -8.17 -12.39
C MET A 145 4.85 -7.58 -11.74
N VAL A 146 4.68 -7.77 -10.43
CA VAL A 146 3.62 -7.15 -9.63
C VAL A 146 4.24 -6.07 -8.73
N PRO A 147 4.27 -4.79 -9.15
CA PRO A 147 4.92 -3.74 -8.38
C PRO A 147 4.18 -3.42 -7.08
N PRO A 148 4.89 -2.91 -6.06
CA PRO A 148 4.30 -2.65 -4.75
C PRO A 148 3.34 -1.47 -4.67
N PHE A 149 3.34 -0.56 -5.65
CA PHE A 149 2.50 0.64 -5.62
C PHE A 149 2.25 1.29 -6.99
N ASP A 150 3.23 1.33 -7.89
CA ASP A 150 3.18 2.16 -9.10
C ASP A 150 2.52 1.45 -10.29
N HIS A 151 1.25 1.10 -10.15
CA HIS A 151 0.47 0.46 -11.21
C HIS A 151 -1.02 0.82 -11.10
N PRO A 152 -1.73 1.07 -12.21
CA PRO A 152 -3.15 1.45 -12.18
C PRO A 152 -4.03 0.48 -11.40
N ASP A 153 -3.83 -0.84 -11.58
CA ASP A 153 -4.63 -1.85 -10.87
C ASP A 153 -4.30 -1.95 -9.38
N ILE A 154 -3.04 -1.74 -9.02
CA ILE A 154 -2.62 -1.69 -7.62
C ILE A 154 -3.33 -0.51 -6.95
N ILE A 155 -3.24 0.68 -7.54
CA ILE A 155 -3.89 1.91 -7.08
C ILE A 155 -5.40 1.73 -6.98
N ALA A 156 -6.03 1.18 -8.01
CA ALA A 156 -7.47 0.92 -8.05
C ALA A 156 -7.91 0.00 -6.90
N GLY A 157 -7.19 -1.10 -6.68
CA GLY A 157 -7.47 -2.01 -5.57
C GLY A 157 -7.27 -1.34 -4.21
N GLN A 158 -6.19 -0.55 -4.01
CA GLN A 158 -6.02 0.16 -2.75
C GLN A 158 -7.10 1.21 -2.49
N GLY A 159 -7.63 1.82 -3.55
CA GLY A 159 -8.71 2.82 -3.46
C GLY A 159 -10.01 2.26 -2.87
N THR A 160 -10.19 0.94 -2.85
CA THR A 160 -11.35 0.31 -2.21
C THR A 160 -11.40 0.56 -0.70
N VAL A 161 -10.26 0.85 -0.05
CA VAL A 161 -10.23 1.35 1.34
C VAL A 161 -11.01 2.66 1.45
N GLY A 162 -10.80 3.58 0.51
CA GLY A 162 -11.50 4.86 0.46
C GLY A 162 -12.99 4.69 0.21
N LEU A 163 -13.38 3.77 -0.67
CA LEU A 163 -14.79 3.44 -0.92
C LEU A 163 -15.48 3.00 0.37
N GLU A 164 -14.88 2.06 1.08
CA GLU A 164 -15.45 1.57 2.34
C GLU A 164 -15.54 2.68 3.39
N ILE A 165 -14.54 3.56 3.51
CA ILE A 165 -14.58 4.71 4.44
C ILE A 165 -15.76 5.64 4.11
N LEU A 166 -15.94 6.01 2.84
CA LEU A 166 -17.00 6.94 2.43
C LEU A 166 -18.40 6.36 2.61
N GLU A 167 -18.53 5.03 2.49
CA GLU A 167 -19.79 4.31 2.72
C GLU A 167 -20.06 4.09 4.22
N ASP A 168 -19.03 3.77 5.01
CA ASP A 168 -19.15 3.51 6.46
C ASP A 168 -19.31 4.81 7.27
N TRP A 169 -18.76 5.94 6.78
CA TRP A 169 -18.86 7.25 7.43
C TRP A 169 -19.03 8.37 6.40
N PRO A 170 -20.26 8.59 5.89
CA PRO A 170 -20.54 9.64 4.91
C PRO A 170 -20.21 11.06 5.40
N GLU A 171 -20.17 11.31 6.70
CA GLU A 171 -19.85 12.62 7.27
C GLU A 171 -18.34 12.87 7.44
N VAL A 172 -17.48 11.93 7.02
CA VAL A 172 -16.02 12.09 7.11
C VAL A 172 -15.59 13.41 6.47
N GLY A 173 -14.84 14.23 7.20
CA GLY A 173 -14.32 15.51 6.70
C GLY A 173 -12.84 15.46 6.31
N THR A 174 -12.08 14.50 6.83
CA THR A 174 -10.66 14.34 6.53
C THR A 174 -10.25 12.88 6.61
N ILE A 175 -9.50 12.40 5.62
CA ILE A 175 -8.89 11.07 5.59
C ILE A 175 -7.37 11.24 5.64
N VAL A 176 -6.75 10.72 6.70
CA VAL A 176 -5.30 10.74 6.90
C VAL A 176 -4.72 9.40 6.47
N VAL A 177 -3.73 9.41 5.58
CA VAL A 177 -3.24 8.20 4.90
C VAL A 177 -1.71 8.12 4.99
N PRO A 178 -1.13 7.00 5.45
CA PRO A 178 0.32 6.83 5.42
C PRO A 178 0.82 6.71 3.96
N ILE A 179 1.96 7.34 3.69
CA ILE A 179 2.61 7.34 2.38
C ILE A 179 3.95 6.62 2.48
N GLY A 180 4.12 5.60 1.64
CA GLY A 180 5.42 5.14 1.19
C GLY A 180 5.54 5.48 -0.29
N GLY A 181 5.31 4.51 -1.17
CA GLY A 181 5.33 4.74 -2.62
C GLY A 181 4.08 5.42 -3.17
N GLY A 182 3.13 5.83 -2.31
CA GLY A 182 1.92 6.58 -2.69
C GLY A 182 0.72 5.76 -3.21
N GLY A 183 0.82 4.44 -3.37
CA GLY A 183 -0.26 3.63 -3.97
C GLY A 183 -1.60 3.69 -3.21
N LEU A 184 -1.57 3.65 -1.88
CA LEU A 184 -2.78 3.72 -1.04
C LEU A 184 -3.48 5.07 -1.16
N ILE A 185 -2.76 6.15 -0.89
CA ILE A 185 -3.33 7.50 -0.93
C ILE A 185 -3.81 7.88 -2.34
N SER A 186 -3.10 7.42 -3.38
CA SER A 186 -3.50 7.65 -4.78
C SER A 186 -4.87 7.04 -5.07
N GLY A 187 -5.10 5.80 -4.63
CA GLY A 187 -6.37 5.12 -4.86
C GLY A 187 -7.53 5.76 -4.09
N ILE A 188 -7.28 6.13 -2.82
CA ILE A 188 -8.27 6.82 -1.99
C ILE A 188 -8.62 8.18 -2.61
N ALA A 189 -7.61 8.97 -2.99
CA ALA A 189 -7.80 10.29 -3.56
C ALA A 189 -8.49 10.25 -4.94
N ALA A 190 -8.16 9.27 -5.79
CA ALA A 190 -8.79 9.05 -7.10
C ALA A 190 -10.32 8.91 -7.00
N LEU A 191 -10.79 8.18 -6.00
CA LEU A 191 -12.22 8.02 -5.72
C LEU A 191 -12.79 9.27 -5.04
N ALA A 192 -12.20 9.68 -3.91
CA ALA A 192 -12.75 10.71 -3.05
C ALA A 192 -12.88 12.06 -3.77
N ARG A 193 -11.91 12.46 -4.60
CA ARG A 193 -11.98 13.76 -5.29
C ARG A 193 -13.15 13.91 -6.25
N ARG A 194 -13.63 12.81 -6.82
CA ARG A 194 -14.74 12.84 -7.78
C ARG A 194 -16.09 12.74 -7.10
N GLU A 195 -16.18 11.94 -6.04
CA GLU A 195 -17.45 11.64 -5.38
C GLU A 195 -17.72 12.54 -4.17
N ARG A 196 -16.66 13.01 -3.51
CA ARG A 196 -16.66 13.76 -2.25
C ARG A 196 -15.55 14.83 -2.25
N PRO A 197 -15.64 15.83 -3.14
CA PRO A 197 -14.60 16.86 -3.29
C PRO A 197 -14.39 17.70 -2.02
N ASP A 198 -15.35 17.69 -1.10
CA ASP A 198 -15.31 18.34 0.22
C ASP A 198 -14.39 17.64 1.23
N VAL A 199 -14.08 16.36 1.04
CA VAL A 199 -13.26 15.57 1.96
C VAL A 199 -11.79 15.94 1.79
N ARG A 200 -11.11 16.32 2.87
CA ARG A 200 -9.67 16.55 2.84
C ARG A 200 -8.90 15.23 2.86
N ILE A 201 -7.86 15.09 2.03
CA ILE A 201 -6.97 13.94 1.97
C ILE A 201 -5.57 14.41 2.36
N VAL A 202 -5.05 13.89 3.47
CA VAL A 202 -3.76 14.27 4.03
C VAL A 202 -2.83 13.06 4.08
N GLY A 203 -1.69 13.18 3.42
CA GLY A 203 -0.62 12.19 3.46
C GLY A 203 0.27 12.33 4.69
N VAL A 204 0.83 11.21 5.16
CA VAL A 204 1.81 11.20 6.26
C VAL A 204 3.02 10.37 5.87
N GLU A 205 4.21 10.98 5.87
CA GLU A 205 5.49 10.28 5.70
C GLU A 205 6.32 10.37 6.99
N PRO A 206 7.19 9.38 7.26
CA PRO A 206 8.22 9.55 8.27
C PRO A 206 9.21 10.65 7.83
N ALA A 207 9.62 11.51 8.77
CA ALA A 207 10.53 12.63 8.49
C ALA A 207 11.89 12.19 7.93
N GLY A 208 12.34 10.98 8.28
CA GLY A 208 13.57 10.38 7.76
C GLY A 208 13.43 9.63 6.42
N ALA A 209 12.24 9.56 5.81
CA ALA A 209 12.06 9.13 4.42
C ALA A 209 10.96 9.93 3.67
N PRO A 210 11.11 11.27 3.52
CA PRO A 210 10.07 12.15 3.00
C PRO A 210 10.08 12.23 1.45
N ALA A 211 10.01 11.09 0.77
CA ALA A 211 10.25 11.00 -0.67
C ALA A 211 9.15 11.70 -1.48
N MET A 212 7.87 11.50 -1.11
CA MET A 212 6.74 12.17 -1.76
C MET A 212 6.74 13.66 -1.45
N ARG A 213 6.92 14.04 -0.18
CA ARG A 213 6.92 15.44 0.23
C ARG A 213 7.99 16.25 -0.50
N ARG A 214 9.23 15.76 -0.55
CA ARG A 214 10.31 16.43 -1.30
C ARG A 214 10.03 16.49 -2.80
N SER A 215 9.35 15.49 -3.35
CA SER A 215 8.98 15.49 -4.76
C SER A 215 7.90 16.55 -5.07
N LEU A 216 6.93 16.73 -4.17
CA LEU A 216 5.89 17.76 -4.28
C LEU A 216 6.50 19.15 -4.17
N ASP A 217 7.36 19.39 -3.17
CA ASP A 217 8.04 20.68 -2.98
C ASP A 217 8.91 21.06 -4.19
N ALA A 218 9.50 20.07 -4.87
CA ALA A 218 10.33 20.26 -6.05
C ALA A 218 9.57 20.27 -7.39
N ASP A 219 8.25 20.03 -7.37
CA ASP A 219 7.39 19.82 -8.54
C ASP A 219 7.93 18.76 -9.54
N ARG A 220 8.70 17.79 -9.03
CA ARG A 220 9.29 16.69 -9.80
C ARG A 220 9.69 15.57 -8.88
N ILE A 221 9.76 14.36 -9.41
CA ILE A 221 10.14 13.19 -8.60
C ILE A 221 11.61 13.28 -8.17
N ILE A 222 11.82 13.14 -6.86
CA ILE A 222 13.12 13.08 -6.22
C ILE A 222 13.37 11.66 -5.71
N THR A 223 14.60 11.19 -5.89
CA THR A 223 15.11 9.99 -5.24
C THR A 223 15.98 10.42 -4.06
N LEU A 224 15.69 9.89 -2.87
CA LEU A 224 16.46 10.12 -1.66
C LEU A 224 17.75 9.30 -1.69
N ASP A 225 18.86 9.91 -1.28
CA ASP A 225 20.15 9.20 -1.14
C ASP A 225 20.16 8.25 0.06
N ARG A 226 19.37 8.57 1.09
CA ARG A 226 19.26 7.79 2.33
C ARG A 226 17.86 7.88 2.91
N ILE A 227 17.46 6.81 3.58
CA ILE A 227 16.24 6.66 4.36
C ILE A 227 16.63 6.23 5.77
N ASP A 228 15.92 6.73 6.78
CA ASP A 228 16.10 6.32 8.17
C ASP A 228 14.77 6.46 8.92
N SER A 229 14.10 5.34 9.16
CA SER A 229 12.87 5.32 9.95
C SER A 229 12.54 3.91 10.40
N ILE A 230 11.87 3.81 11.53
CA ILE A 230 11.29 2.56 12.06
C ILE A 230 10.08 2.08 11.24
N ALA A 231 9.46 2.95 10.45
CA ALA A 231 8.29 2.63 9.65
C ALA A 231 8.70 1.88 8.37
N ASP A 232 9.12 0.62 8.49
CA ASP A 232 9.71 -0.18 7.41
C ASP A 232 8.83 -0.28 6.15
N GLY A 233 7.52 -0.17 6.29
CA GLY A 233 6.57 -0.15 5.17
C GLY A 233 6.49 1.18 4.39
N LEU A 234 7.08 2.26 4.91
CA LEU A 234 6.93 3.64 4.42
C LEU A 234 8.24 4.28 3.95
N VAL A 235 9.30 3.48 3.76
CA VAL A 235 10.64 3.99 3.41
C VAL A 235 11.10 3.70 1.96
N PRO A 236 10.27 3.76 0.91
CA PRO A 236 10.84 3.77 -0.44
C PRO A 236 11.62 5.06 -0.68
N VAL A 237 12.76 4.95 -1.35
CA VAL A 237 13.63 6.10 -1.66
C VAL A 237 13.03 7.06 -2.69
N ARG A 238 11.97 6.66 -3.41
CA ARG A 238 11.34 7.42 -4.49
C ARG A 238 9.85 7.07 -4.55
N PRO A 239 8.94 8.03 -4.78
CA PRO A 239 7.56 7.73 -5.11
C PRO A 239 7.45 7.06 -6.50
N GLY A 240 6.27 6.51 -6.80
CA GLY A 240 5.93 6.06 -8.15
C GLY A 240 5.66 7.24 -9.09
N ASP A 241 5.85 7.02 -10.38
CA ASP A 241 5.56 8.04 -11.40
C ASP A 241 4.04 8.34 -11.45
N LEU A 242 3.22 7.29 -11.42
CA LEU A 242 1.78 7.42 -11.42
C LEU A 242 1.25 7.92 -10.07
N THR A 243 1.82 7.43 -8.96
CA THR A 243 1.37 7.84 -7.62
C THR A 243 1.77 9.28 -7.28
N PHE A 244 2.91 9.77 -7.79
CA PHE A 244 3.28 11.19 -7.70
C PHE A 244 2.26 12.06 -8.44
N ALA A 245 1.86 11.69 -9.66
CA ALA A 245 0.85 12.43 -10.42
C ALA A 245 -0.49 12.51 -9.66
N HIS A 246 -0.95 11.41 -9.06
CA HIS A 246 -2.15 11.42 -8.21
C HIS A 246 -1.99 12.33 -7.01
N THR A 247 -0.86 12.23 -6.30
CA THR A 247 -0.65 13.00 -5.07
C THR A 247 -0.62 14.49 -5.39
N ARG A 248 0.10 14.88 -6.45
CA ARG A 248 0.21 16.27 -6.91
C ARG A 248 -1.14 16.87 -7.32
N GLU A 249 -2.02 16.11 -7.98
CA GLU A 249 -3.29 16.62 -8.49
C GLU A 249 -4.44 16.51 -7.47
N LEU A 250 -4.40 15.52 -6.58
CA LEU A 250 -5.58 15.10 -5.80
C LEU A 250 -5.40 15.14 -4.28
N VAL A 251 -4.19 15.28 -3.72
CA VAL A 251 -3.96 15.27 -2.27
C VAL A 251 -3.78 16.70 -1.76
N ASP A 252 -4.39 17.05 -0.63
CA ASP A 252 -4.39 18.44 -0.15
C ASP A 252 -3.08 18.81 0.54
N ASP A 253 -2.47 17.87 1.27
CA ASP A 253 -1.22 18.10 1.99
C ASP A 253 -0.50 16.78 2.26
N VAL A 254 0.82 16.85 2.46
CA VAL A 254 1.64 15.76 2.98
C VAL A 254 2.45 16.30 4.15
N VAL A 255 2.20 15.74 5.34
CA VAL A 255 2.89 16.10 6.57
C VAL A 255 3.94 15.07 6.94
N LEU A 256 4.94 15.50 7.70
CA LEU A 256 6.03 14.65 8.18
C LEU A 256 5.89 14.40 9.68
N VAL A 257 6.24 13.19 10.12
CA VAL A 257 6.27 12.83 11.54
C VAL A 257 7.59 12.17 11.92
N GLU A 258 8.11 12.51 13.10
CA GLU A 258 9.31 11.89 13.65
C GLU A 258 9.04 10.46 14.15
N ASP A 259 10.07 9.63 14.15
CA ASP A 259 9.98 8.24 14.62
C ASP A 259 9.47 8.12 16.06
N ASP A 260 9.80 9.07 16.94
CA ASP A 260 9.29 9.10 18.31
C ASP A 260 7.77 9.27 18.36
N ALA A 261 7.20 10.05 17.45
CA ALA A 261 5.75 10.20 17.31
C ALA A 261 5.11 8.90 16.81
N ILE A 262 5.76 8.20 15.88
CA ILE A 262 5.32 6.88 15.38
C ILE A 262 5.35 5.85 16.52
N ARG A 263 6.41 5.78 17.33
CA ARG A 263 6.50 4.89 18.50
C ARG A 263 5.41 5.19 19.52
N ALA A 264 5.20 6.46 19.83
CA ALA A 264 4.15 6.88 20.75
C ALA A 264 2.75 6.50 20.23
N ALA A 265 2.49 6.68 18.92
CA ALA A 265 1.23 6.31 18.28
C ALA A 265 1.00 4.80 18.33
N ALA A 266 2.00 3.99 17.97
CA ALA A 266 1.92 2.52 18.06
C ALA A 266 1.63 2.06 19.50
N GLY A 267 2.31 2.64 20.49
CA GLY A 267 2.04 2.37 21.91
C GLY A 267 0.61 2.73 22.32
N ARG A 268 0.08 3.89 21.88
CA ARG A 268 -1.31 4.29 22.15
C ARG A 268 -2.32 3.39 21.46
N LEU A 269 -2.09 2.99 20.22
CA LEU A 269 -2.97 2.06 19.49
C LEU A 269 -3.03 0.70 20.18
N LEU A 270 -1.89 0.19 20.65
CA LEU A 270 -1.85 -1.04 21.42
C LEU A 270 -2.58 -0.91 22.78
N ILE A 271 -2.25 0.14 23.56
CA ILE A 271 -2.73 0.27 24.93
C ILE A 271 -4.19 0.73 25.00
N ARG A 272 -4.58 1.72 24.18
CA ARG A 272 -5.92 2.34 24.20
C ARG A 272 -6.83 1.72 23.15
N GLY A 273 -6.33 1.49 21.94
CA GLY A 273 -7.10 0.90 20.85
C GLY A 273 -7.22 -0.63 20.91
N LYS A 274 -6.33 -1.31 21.66
CA LYS A 274 -6.19 -2.77 21.66
C LYS A 274 -5.90 -3.32 20.24
N LEU A 275 -5.22 -2.50 19.44
CA LEU A 275 -4.84 -2.81 18.07
C LEU A 275 -3.35 -3.03 17.99
N LEU A 276 -2.96 -4.19 17.45
CA LEU A 276 -1.60 -4.41 17.00
C LEU A 276 -1.46 -3.79 15.61
N VAL A 277 -0.49 -2.90 15.46
CA VAL A 277 -0.16 -2.16 14.23
C VAL A 277 1.33 -2.18 13.98
#